data_AF-A0A5C5WLL1-F1
#
_entry.id   AF-A0A5C5WLL1-F1
#
_cell.length_a   1.000
_cell.length_b   1.000
_cell.length_c   1.000
_cell.angle_alpha   90.00
_cell.angle_beta   90.00
_cell.angle_gamma   90.00
#
_symmetry.space_group_name_H-M   'P 1'
#
loop_
_entity.id
_entity.type
_entity.pdbx_description
1 polymer ?
#
loop_
_entity_poly.entity_id
_entity_poly.type
_entity_poly.pdbx_seq_one_letter_code
_entity_poly.pdbx_strand_id
1 'polypeptide(L)'
;MKEGVLEPLFKAARIANLYAQAGVGPKQGMQLALVLHGDATKAALSNTGYQQHFGQEKNPNLPLIQQLTQAGVKVFVCGQALAHHKYALEKVTSSVTVTDSAASVNVNKQLDGFAYLPFH
;
A
#
# COMPACT_ATOMS: atom_id res chain seq x y z
N MET A 1 3.80 -9.37 15.32
CA MET A 1 3.97 -8.21 14.42
C MET A 1 5.44 -7.86 14.39
N LYS A 2 6.00 -7.45 13.24
CA LYS A 2 7.40 -6.97 13.17
C LYS A 2 7.44 -5.50 13.57
N GLU A 3 8.45 -5.10 14.32
CA GLU A 3 8.64 -3.71 14.76
C GLU A 3 8.72 -2.76 13.55
N GLY A 4 8.09 -1.59 13.65
CA GLY A 4 8.07 -0.58 12.59
C GLY A 4 7.16 -0.86 11.39
N VAL A 5 6.59 -2.07 11.27
CA VAL A 5 5.63 -2.39 10.20
C VAL A 5 4.23 -1.95 10.58
N LEU A 6 3.54 -1.24 9.68
CA LEU A 6 2.16 -0.83 9.88
C LEU A 6 1.24 -2.04 10.02
N GLU A 7 0.50 -2.10 11.14
CA GLU A 7 -0.48 -3.16 11.40
C GLU A 7 -1.51 -3.35 10.28
N PRO A 8 -2.06 -2.27 9.66
CA PRO A 8 -2.97 -2.39 8.52
C PRO A 8 -2.42 -3.18 7.32
N LEU A 9 -1.11 -3.21 7.11
CA LEU A 9 -0.52 -4.03 6.03
C LEU A 9 -0.67 -5.52 6.31
N PHE A 10 -0.60 -5.94 7.57
CA PHE A 10 -0.87 -7.33 7.95
C PHE A 10 -2.34 -7.69 7.78
N LYS A 11 -3.26 -6.76 8.03
CA LYS A 11 -4.69 -6.96 7.75
C LYS A 11 -4.94 -7.18 6.25
N ALA A 12 -4.34 -6.35 5.38
CA ALA A 12 -4.41 -6.54 3.93
C ALA A 12 -3.82 -7.89 3.49
N ALA A 13 -2.65 -8.27 4.04
CA ALA A 13 -2.01 -9.56 3.76
C ALA A 13 -2.87 -10.75 4.22
N ARG A 14 -3.52 -10.63 5.37
CA ARG A 14 -4.45 -11.66 5.86
C ARG A 14 -5.61 -11.87 4.89
N ILE A 15 -6.18 -10.80 4.34
CA ILE A 15 -7.26 -10.92 3.33
C ILE A 15 -6.74 -11.65 2.08
N ALA A 16 -5.61 -11.21 1.52
CA ALA A 16 -5.01 -11.87 0.36
C ALA A 16 -4.73 -13.35 0.61
N ASN A 17 -4.23 -13.69 1.81
CA ASN A 17 -3.97 -15.08 2.18
C ASN A 17 -5.25 -15.92 2.33
N LEU A 18 -6.35 -15.34 2.82
CA LEU A 18 -7.64 -16.05 2.90
C LEU A 18 -8.18 -16.39 1.50
N TYR A 19 -8.08 -15.46 0.55
CA TYR A 19 -8.40 -15.73 -0.86
C TYR A 19 -7.52 -16.85 -1.42
N ALA A 20 -6.21 -16.78 -1.20
CA ALA A 20 -5.28 -17.81 -1.66
C ALA A 20 -5.58 -19.20 -1.06
N GLN A 21 -5.90 -19.27 0.25
CA GLN A 21 -6.30 -20.52 0.91
C GLN A 21 -7.60 -21.10 0.34
N ALA A 22 -8.51 -20.23 -0.12
CA ALA A 22 -9.73 -20.64 -0.82
C ALA A 22 -9.49 -21.01 -2.30
N GLY A 23 -8.24 -21.00 -2.78
CA GLY A 23 -7.89 -21.29 -4.17
C GLY A 23 -8.21 -20.15 -5.15
N VAL A 24 -8.47 -18.94 -4.65
CA VAL A 24 -8.85 -17.77 -5.44
C VAL A 24 -7.69 -16.79 -5.51
N GLY A 25 -6.99 -16.74 -6.63
CA GLY A 25 -5.96 -15.75 -6.91
C GLY A 25 -6.40 -14.74 -7.98
N PRO A 26 -5.47 -13.89 -8.47
CA PRO A 26 -5.76 -12.91 -9.51
C PRO A 26 -6.35 -13.53 -10.78
N LYS A 27 -5.89 -14.73 -11.17
CA LYS A 27 -6.41 -15.46 -12.34
C LYS A 27 -7.84 -15.96 -12.16
N GLN A 28 -8.27 -16.13 -10.91
CA GLN A 28 -9.62 -16.56 -10.53
C GLN A 28 -10.54 -15.38 -10.22
N GLY A 29 -10.09 -14.14 -10.47
CA GLY A 29 -10.90 -12.93 -10.27
C GLY A 29 -10.67 -12.21 -8.94
N MET A 30 -9.68 -12.62 -8.12
CA MET A 30 -9.32 -11.84 -6.93
C MET A 30 -8.84 -10.44 -7.35
N GLN A 31 -9.52 -9.41 -6.85
CA GLN A 31 -9.12 -8.02 -7.03
C GLN A 31 -9.01 -7.34 -5.67
N LEU A 32 -7.81 -6.90 -5.32
CA LEU A 32 -7.55 -6.16 -4.09
C LEU A 32 -6.78 -4.88 -4.43
N ALA A 33 -7.27 -3.76 -3.90
CA ALA A 33 -6.64 -2.46 -3.99
C ALA A 33 -6.33 -1.96 -2.58
N LEU A 34 -5.07 -1.68 -2.30
CA LEU A 34 -4.60 -1.10 -1.04
C LEU A 34 -4.22 0.36 -1.27
N VAL A 35 -4.82 1.28 -0.52
CA VAL A 35 -4.62 2.72 -0.69
C VAL A 35 -3.94 3.31 0.54
N LEU A 36 -2.70 3.76 0.39
CA LEU A 36 -1.90 4.37 1.45
C LEU A 36 -2.14 5.89 1.48
N HIS A 37 -2.55 6.41 2.64
CA HIS A 37 -2.75 7.85 2.86
C HIS A 37 -2.51 8.23 4.32
N GLY A 38 -2.49 9.53 4.61
CA GLY A 38 -2.17 10.04 5.95
C GLY A 38 -0.82 9.52 6.42
N ASP A 39 -0.73 9.09 7.68
CA ASP A 39 0.52 8.56 8.26
C ASP A 39 1.00 7.26 7.61
N ALA A 40 0.13 6.54 6.90
CA ALA A 40 0.52 5.33 6.17
C ALA A 40 1.35 5.66 4.91
N THR A 41 1.38 6.92 4.47
CA THR A 41 2.11 7.38 3.28
C THR A 41 3.60 7.01 3.33
N LYS A 42 4.22 7.04 4.51
CA LYS A 42 5.64 6.67 4.69
C LYS A 42 5.95 5.23 4.26
N ALA A 43 4.96 4.33 4.29
CA ALA A 43 5.17 2.95 3.88
C ALA A 43 5.46 2.81 2.39
N ALA A 44 5.03 3.76 1.56
CA ALA A 44 5.27 3.77 0.11
C ALA A 44 6.71 4.15 -0.27
N LEU A 45 7.54 4.63 0.67
CA LEU A 45 8.89 5.06 0.37
C LEU A 45 9.82 3.88 0.02
N SER A 46 10.74 4.10 -0.91
CA SER A 46 11.95 3.29 -1.07
C SER A 46 12.78 3.30 0.21
N ASN A 47 13.74 2.38 0.35
CA ASN A 47 14.70 2.41 1.46
C ASN A 47 15.44 3.76 1.53
N THR A 48 15.90 4.26 0.39
CA THR A 48 16.58 5.56 0.31
C THR A 48 15.67 6.71 0.76
N GLY A 49 14.42 6.74 0.28
CA GLY A 49 13.44 7.75 0.72
C GLY A 49 13.17 7.68 2.21
N TYR A 50 12.98 6.47 2.73
CA TYR A 50 12.70 6.25 4.14
C TYR A 50 13.89 6.68 5.03
N GLN A 51 15.11 6.32 4.63
CA GLN A 51 16.33 6.72 5.33
C GLN A 51 16.47 8.25 5.39
N GLN A 52 16.19 8.96 4.29
CA GLN A 52 16.27 10.42 4.25
C GLN A 52 15.34 11.11 5.24
N HIS A 53 14.15 10.55 5.50
CA HIS A 53 13.16 11.15 6.39
C HIS A 53 13.20 10.63 7.83
N PHE A 54 13.66 9.39 8.05
CA PHE A 54 13.54 8.71 9.34
C PHE A 54 14.88 8.21 9.91
N GLY A 55 16.00 8.37 9.20
CA GLY A 55 17.32 7.92 9.64
C GLY A 55 17.50 6.40 9.70
N GLN A 56 16.48 5.61 9.35
CA GLN A 56 16.54 4.15 9.31
C GLN A 56 16.89 3.68 7.90
N GLU A 57 17.93 2.86 7.76
CA GLU A 57 18.43 2.41 6.45
C GLU A 57 17.39 1.66 5.61
N LYS A 58 16.46 0.96 6.26
CA LYS A 58 15.45 0.13 5.60
C LYS A 58 14.05 0.61 5.97
N ASN A 59 13.19 0.71 4.96
CA ASN A 59 11.76 0.83 5.20
C ASN A 59 11.22 -0.53 5.68
N PRO A 60 10.77 -0.67 6.93
CA PRO A 60 10.30 -1.95 7.46
C PRO A 60 9.05 -2.46 6.72
N ASN A 61 8.28 -1.57 6.09
CA ASN A 61 7.03 -1.90 5.38
C ASN A 61 7.26 -2.45 3.98
N LEU A 62 8.38 -2.08 3.35
CA LEU A 62 8.65 -2.36 1.94
C LEU A 62 8.65 -3.86 1.60
N PRO A 63 9.23 -4.77 2.42
CA PRO A 63 9.17 -6.20 2.12
C PRO A 63 7.74 -6.75 2.05
N LEU A 64 6.83 -6.28 2.91
CA LEU A 64 5.44 -6.73 2.93
C LEU A 64 4.66 -6.14 1.74
N ILE A 65 4.90 -4.88 1.38
CA ILE A 65 4.31 -4.26 0.18
C ILE A 65 4.72 -5.01 -1.10
N GLN A 66 5.98 -5.41 -1.19
CA GLN A 66 6.49 -6.20 -2.32
C GLN A 66 5.81 -7.56 -2.40
N GLN A 67 5.65 -8.26 -1.27
CA GLN A 67 4.92 -9.54 -1.23
C GLN A 67 3.44 -9.38 -1.61
N LEU A 68 2.77 -8.34 -1.13
CA LEU A 68 1.39 -8.01 -1.52
C LEU A 68 1.28 -7.77 -3.03
N THR A 69 2.21 -7.01 -3.59
CA THR A 69 2.25 -6.72 -5.04
C THR A 69 2.49 -7.99 -5.84
N GLN A 70 3.42 -8.86 -5.39
CA GLN A 70 3.67 -10.18 -6.01
C GLN A 70 2.44 -11.10 -5.95
N ALA A 71 1.63 -11.00 -4.89
CA ALA A 71 0.35 -11.70 -4.77
C ALA A 71 -0.77 -11.11 -5.65
N GLY A 72 -0.51 -10.01 -6.36
CA GLY A 72 -1.46 -9.36 -7.27
C GLY A 72 -2.31 -8.26 -6.61
N VAL A 73 -1.99 -7.84 -5.39
CA VAL A 73 -2.63 -6.67 -4.77
C VAL A 73 -2.09 -5.41 -5.43
N LYS A 74 -2.98 -4.53 -5.89
CA LYS A 74 -2.60 -3.21 -6.43
C LYS A 74 -2.43 -2.24 -5.27
N VAL A 75 -1.24 -1.66 -5.11
CA VAL A 75 -0.95 -0.71 -4.03
C VAL A 75 -0.83 0.70 -4.59
N PHE A 76 -1.55 1.64 -3.99
CA PHE A 76 -1.60 3.04 -4.36
C PHE A 76 -1.14 3.93 -3.19
N VAL A 77 -0.62 5.12 -3.50
CA VAL A 77 -0.34 6.16 -2.51
C VAL A 77 -0.94 7.50 -2.93
N CYS A 78 -1.43 8.26 -1.94
CA CYS A 78 -1.97 9.60 -2.12
C CYS A 78 -0.87 10.63 -2.40
N GLY A 79 -0.88 11.21 -3.60
CA GLY A 79 0.08 12.23 -4.04
C GLY A 79 0.01 13.52 -3.23
N GLN A 80 -1.21 13.97 -2.87
CA GLN A 80 -1.39 15.08 -1.94
C GLN A 80 -0.76 14.81 -0.56
N ALA A 81 -0.84 13.57 -0.07
CA ALA A 81 -0.21 13.20 1.20
C ALA A 81 1.32 13.16 1.07
N LEU A 82 1.86 12.65 -0.04
CA LEU A 82 3.30 12.73 -0.34
C LEU A 82 3.78 14.19 -0.29
N ALA A 83 3.06 15.09 -0.96
CA ALA A 83 3.37 16.53 -0.96
C ALA A 83 3.31 17.14 0.45
N HIS A 84 2.27 16.83 1.22
CA HIS A 84 2.12 17.30 2.61
C HIS A 84 3.29 16.86 3.49
N HIS A 85 3.73 15.60 3.37
CA HIS A 85 4.88 15.08 4.10
C HIS A 85 6.24 15.45 3.49
N LYS A 86 6.26 16.18 2.36
CA LYS A 86 7.47 16.55 1.60
C LYS A 86 8.27 15.34 1.12
N TYR A 87 7.58 14.27 0.76
CA TYR A 87 8.18 13.08 0.16
C TYR A 87 8.27 13.27 -1.35
N ALA A 88 9.49 13.25 -1.89
CA ALA A 88 9.70 13.40 -3.31
C ALA A 88 9.19 12.15 -4.07
N LEU A 89 8.61 12.36 -5.26
CA LEU A 89 7.95 11.30 -6.03
C LEU A 89 8.93 10.19 -6.43
N GLU A 90 10.16 10.57 -6.80
CA GLU A 90 11.26 9.66 -7.14
C GLU A 90 11.76 8.82 -5.96
N LYS A 91 11.31 9.13 -4.74
CA LYS A 91 11.61 8.37 -3.53
C LYS A 91 10.55 7.34 -3.19
N VAL A 92 9.44 7.29 -3.92
CA VAL A 92 8.42 6.24 -3.82
C VAL A 92 8.95 4.95 -4.46
N THR A 93 8.65 3.81 -3.86
CA THR A 93 9.03 2.51 -4.43
C THR A 93 8.24 2.22 -5.72
N SER A 94 8.86 1.57 -6.69
CA SER A 94 8.20 1.14 -7.93
C SER A 94 7.08 0.10 -7.71
N SER A 95 6.99 -0.51 -6.52
CA SER A 95 5.88 -1.40 -6.15
C SER A 95 4.58 -0.65 -5.81
N VAL A 96 4.60 0.68 -5.73
CA VAL A 96 3.43 1.49 -5.36
C VAL A 96 3.13 2.50 -6.47
N THR A 97 1.87 2.60 -6.85
CA THR A 97 1.40 3.59 -7.84
C THR A 97 1.06 4.90 -7.15
N VAL A 98 1.69 5.99 -7.55
CA VAL A 98 1.31 7.34 -7.10
C VAL A 98 0.02 7.75 -7.81
N THR A 99 -0.92 8.32 -7.05
CA THR A 99 -2.21 8.83 -7.55
C THR A 99 -2.41 10.26 -7.07
N ASP A 100 -3.29 11.04 -7.71
CA ASP A 100 -3.54 12.42 -7.26
C ASP A 100 -4.07 12.47 -5.81
N SER A 101 -5.01 11.58 -5.47
CA SER A 101 -5.62 11.53 -4.14
C SER A 101 -6.10 10.13 -3.77
N ALA A 102 -5.93 9.74 -2.51
CA ALA A 102 -6.58 8.53 -2.00
C ALA A 102 -8.11 8.62 -2.05
N ALA A 103 -8.68 9.82 -1.91
CA ALA A 103 -10.13 10.00 -1.98
C ALA A 103 -10.68 9.63 -3.36
N SER A 104 -10.03 10.06 -4.44
CA SER A 104 -10.45 9.73 -5.80
C SER A 104 -10.28 8.24 -6.10
N VAL A 105 -9.19 7.61 -5.61
CA VAL A 105 -9.01 6.16 -5.73
C VAL A 105 -10.15 5.41 -5.02
N ASN A 106 -10.49 5.79 -3.80
CA ASN A 106 -11.56 5.14 -3.02
C ASN A 106 -12.92 5.29 -3.69
N VAL A 107 -13.25 6.48 -4.22
CA VAL A 107 -14.52 6.71 -4.95
C VAL A 107 -14.55 5.86 -6.22
N ASN A 108 -13.49 5.94 -7.04
CA ASN A 108 -13.46 5.24 -8.32
C ASN A 108 -13.48 3.71 -8.15
N LYS A 109 -12.76 3.16 -7.16
CA LYS A 109 -12.77 1.72 -6.90
C LYS A 109 -14.15 1.23 -6.45
N GLN A 110 -14.85 2.00 -5.62
CA GLN A 110 -16.22 1.66 -5.24
C GLN A 110 -17.18 1.71 -6.45
N LEU A 111 -17.03 2.69 -7.35
CA LEU A 111 -17.78 2.74 -8.61
C LEU A 111 -17.44 1.55 -9.53
N ASP A 112 -16.21 1.04 -9.50
CA ASP A 112 -15.78 -0.18 -10.18
C ASP A 112 -16.34 -1.47 -9.51
N GLY A 113 -17.14 -1.35 -8.44
CA GLY A 113 -17.76 -2.47 -7.73
C GLY A 113 -16.94 -3.05 -6.57
N PHE A 114 -15.85 -2.38 -6.15
CA PHE A 114 -15.08 -2.83 -4.99
C PHE A 114 -15.81 -2.49 -3.68
N ALA A 115 -15.75 -3.41 -2.71
CA ALA A 115 -16.11 -3.10 -1.34
C ALA A 115 -15.00 -2.28 -0.67
N TYR A 116 -15.38 -1.25 0.10
CA TYR A 116 -14.45 -0.44 0.87
C TYR A 116 -14.28 -0.98 2.29
N LEU A 117 -13.03 -1.21 2.70
CA LEU A 117 -12.65 -1.67 4.03
C LEU A 117 -11.63 -0.68 4.61
N PRO A 118 -12.06 0.22 5.51
CA PRO A 118 -11.14 1.16 6.14
C PRO A 118 -10.32 0.45 7.23
N PHE A 119 -9.03 0.78 7.29
CA PHE A 119 -8.15 0.42 8.40
C PHE A 119 -7.66 1.70 9.07
N HIS A 120 -7.98 1.87 10.36
CA HIS A 120 -7.55 2.98 11.21
C HIS A 120 -6.68 2.43 12.34
#